data_AF-A0A2T0LEW2-F1
#
_entry.id   AF-A0A2T0LEW2-F1
#
_cell.length_a   1.000
_cell.length_b   1.000
_cell.length_c   1.000
_cell.angle_alpha   90.00
_cell.angle_beta   90.00
_cell.angle_gamma   90.00
#
_symmetry.space_group_name_H-M   'P 1'
#
loop_
_entity.id
_entity.type
_entity.pdbx_description
1 polymer ?
#
loop_
_entity_poly.entity_id
_entity_poly.type
_entity_poly.pdbx_seq_one_letter_code
_entity_poly.pdbx_strand_id
1 'polypeptide(L)'
;MKKSVHEVLLWLFVINLGIAFGAGIYEARIVIPGFADAPPHTWPNTGLLFWVYVTTGPLTLLTLANTYVALKSRGPQRKWHLAAVGILIVERLATFSYFIPTMAGLMGAEGLSQGEIAAALSEWQLYNHGRHLLTLSGWLAALKALTLASRQGETKDS
;
A
#
# COMPACT_ATOMS: atom_id res chain seq x y z
N MET A 1 13.29 10.92 25.82
CA MET A 1 13.52 9.57 25.27
C MET A 1 13.94 9.68 23.81
N LYS A 2 15.09 9.12 23.42
CA LYS A 2 15.47 9.00 22.00
C LYS A 2 14.88 7.69 21.46
N LYS A 3 13.97 7.76 20.49
CA LYS A 3 13.48 6.57 19.79
C LYS A 3 14.61 5.94 19.00
N SER A 4 14.70 4.61 19.00
CA SER A 4 15.67 3.92 18.15
C SER A 4 15.30 4.06 16.66
N VAL A 5 16.28 3.96 15.76
CA VAL A 5 16.03 4.01 14.31
C VAL A 5 14.99 2.95 13.88
N HIS A 6 15.02 1.77 14.50
CA HIS A 6 14.06 0.69 14.23
C HIS A 6 12.62 1.08 14.58
N GLU A 7 12.43 1.75 15.73
CA GLU A 7 11.11 2.23 16.17
C GLU A 7 10.60 3.36 15.27
N VAL A 8 11.48 4.26 14.86
CA VAL A 8 11.13 5.35 13.93
C VAL A 8 10.69 4.77 12.58
N LEU A 9 11.41 3.80 12.04
CA LEU A 9 11.06 3.15 10.78
C LEU A 9 9.72 2.39 10.86
N LEU A 10 9.44 1.73 11.99
CA LEU A 10 8.15 1.06 12.20
C LEU A 10 7.00 2.07 12.35
N TRP A 11 7.24 3.20 13.03
CA TRP A 11 6.29 4.31 13.14
C TRP A 11 5.94 4.90 11.77
N LEU A 12 6.96 5.23 10.97
CA LEU A 12 6.77 5.78 9.62
C LEU A 12 6.03 4.79 8.73
N PHE A 13 6.34 3.50 8.84
CA PHE A 13 5.64 2.44 8.09
C PHE A 13 4.16 2.35 8.46
N VAL A 14 3.83 2.38 9.75
CA VAL A 14 2.43 2.38 10.23
C VAL A 14 1.66 3.61 9.74
N ILE A 15 2.25 4.80 9.85
CA ILE A 15 1.60 6.05 9.40
C ILE A 15 1.38 6.00 7.89
N ASN A 16 2.42 5.66 7.12
CA ASN A 16 2.32 5.61 5.67
C ASN A 16 1.32 4.56 5.19
N LEU A 17 1.22 3.41 5.87
CA LEU A 17 0.21 2.39 5.55
C LEU A 17 -1.22 2.89 5.79
N GLY A 18 -1.46 3.63 6.87
CA GLY A 18 -2.76 4.26 7.12
C GLY A 18 -3.14 5.25 6.03
N ILE A 19 -2.20 6.12 5.63
CA ILE A 19 -2.40 7.10 4.54
C ILE A 19 -2.64 6.36 3.20
N ALA A 20 -1.81 5.37 2.88
CA ALA A 20 -1.93 4.58 1.66
C ALA A 20 -3.27 3.84 1.56
N PHE A 21 -3.73 3.25 2.67
CA PHE A 21 -5.03 2.59 2.73
C PHE A 21 -6.16 3.60 2.53
N GLY A 22 -6.15 4.72 3.26
CA GLY A 22 -7.17 5.76 3.12
C GLY A 22 -7.23 6.36 1.71
N ALA A 23 -6.07 6.67 1.13
CA ALA A 23 -5.96 7.16 -0.24
C ALA A 23 -6.48 6.14 -1.26
N GLY A 24 -6.18 4.84 -1.07
CA GLY A 24 -6.68 3.77 -1.92
C GLY A 24 -8.20 3.65 -1.89
N ILE A 25 -8.81 3.71 -0.69
CA ILE A 25 -10.28 3.69 -0.56
C ILE A 25 -10.90 4.93 -1.21
N TYR A 26 -10.31 6.11 -1.00
CA TYR A 26 -10.78 7.34 -1.64
C TYR A 26 -10.72 7.25 -3.16
N GLU A 27 -9.60 6.74 -3.69
CA GLU A 27 -9.43 6.52 -5.13
C GLU A 27 -10.51 5.58 -5.69
N ALA A 28 -10.71 4.43 -5.06
CA ALA A 28 -11.66 3.41 -5.52
C ALA A 28 -13.12 3.87 -5.44
N ARG A 29 -13.48 4.71 -4.45
CA ARG A 29 -14.89 5.06 -4.18
C ARG A 29 -15.30 6.41 -4.76
N ILE A 30 -14.36 7.33 -4.96
CA ILE A 30 -14.65 8.70 -5.38
C ILE A 30 -13.98 9.01 -6.72
N VAL A 31 -12.68 8.77 -6.82
CA VAL A 31 -11.88 9.23 -7.98
C VAL A 31 -12.22 8.42 -9.23
N ILE A 32 -12.12 7.09 -9.17
CA ILE A 32 -12.36 6.22 -10.33
C ILE A 32 -13.80 6.32 -10.84
N PRO A 33 -14.85 6.22 -10.00
CA PRO A 33 -16.23 6.40 -10.48
C PRO A 33 -16.49 7.78 -11.10
N GLY A 34 -15.72 8.81 -10.71
CA GLY A 34 -15.87 10.16 -11.24
C GLY A 34 -15.46 10.35 -12.70
N PHE A 35 -14.65 9.44 -13.26
CA PHE A 35 -14.24 9.49 -14.66
C PHE A 35 -14.48 8.19 -15.45
N ALA A 36 -15.04 7.15 -14.81
CA ALA A 36 -15.22 5.84 -15.45
C ALA A 36 -16.07 5.88 -16.73
N ASP A 37 -17.02 6.80 -16.82
CA ASP A 37 -17.88 7.00 -18.00
C ASP A 37 -17.28 7.98 -19.03
N ALA A 38 -16.15 8.61 -18.71
CA ALA A 38 -15.46 9.53 -19.59
C ALA A 38 -14.51 8.77 -20.54
N PRO A 39 -14.20 9.34 -21.73
CA PRO A 39 -13.23 8.74 -22.64
C PRO A 39 -11.86 8.52 -21.97
N PRO A 40 -11.19 7.37 -22.14
CA PRO A 40 -9.94 7.07 -21.42
C PRO A 40 -8.81 8.07 -21.58
N HIS A 41 -8.73 8.73 -22.73
CA HIS A 41 -7.73 9.77 -22.99
C HIS A 41 -7.93 11.03 -22.13
N THR A 42 -9.09 11.22 -21.50
CA THR A 42 -9.36 12.32 -20.58
C THR A 42 -9.18 11.91 -19.12
N TRP A 43 -8.89 10.64 -18.83
CA TRP A 43 -8.72 10.18 -17.46
C TRP A 43 -7.53 10.87 -16.81
N PRO A 44 -7.67 11.30 -15.55
CA PRO A 44 -6.56 11.86 -14.80
C PRO A 44 -5.49 10.78 -14.58
N ASN A 45 -4.22 11.16 -14.63
CA ASN A 45 -3.13 10.27 -14.26
C ASN A 45 -3.10 10.07 -12.75
N THR A 46 -3.92 9.14 -12.25
CA THR A 46 -4.03 8.83 -10.83
C THR A 46 -2.71 8.31 -10.25
N GLY A 47 -1.87 7.68 -11.08
CA GLY A 47 -0.51 7.28 -10.73
C GLY A 47 0.39 8.45 -10.32
N LEU A 48 0.35 9.56 -11.06
CA LEU A 48 1.08 10.78 -10.71
C LEU A 48 0.40 11.57 -9.60
N LEU A 49 -0.93 11.60 -9.56
CA LEU A 49 -1.68 12.39 -8.57
C LEU A 49 -1.61 11.78 -7.16
N PHE A 50 -1.58 10.45 -7.05
CA PHE A 50 -1.68 9.76 -5.77
C PHE A 50 -0.54 8.77 -5.54
N TRP A 51 -0.23 7.93 -6.54
CA TRP A 51 0.61 6.77 -6.27
C TRP A 51 2.07 7.12 -6.04
N VAL A 52 2.65 8.04 -6.82
CA VAL A 52 4.05 8.45 -6.65
C VAL A 52 4.33 8.95 -5.23
N TYR A 53 3.42 9.76 -4.68
CA TYR A 53 3.64 10.48 -3.42
C TYR A 53 3.26 9.71 -2.16
N VAL A 54 2.49 8.62 -2.27
CA VAL A 54 1.98 7.88 -1.11
C VAL A 54 2.42 6.41 -1.11
N THR A 55 2.45 5.79 -2.28
CA THR A 55 2.60 4.33 -2.38
C THR A 55 3.88 3.94 -3.10
N THR A 56 4.07 4.35 -4.36
CA THR A 56 5.13 3.87 -5.24
C THR A 56 6.52 4.21 -4.72
N GLY A 57 6.75 5.46 -4.29
CA GLY A 57 8.01 5.85 -3.66
C GLY A 57 8.05 5.48 -2.17
N PRO A 58 7.27 6.17 -1.31
CA PRO A 58 7.41 6.06 0.13
C PRO A 58 7.13 4.66 0.68
N LEU A 59 6.02 4.03 0.30
CA LEU A 59 5.65 2.73 0.84
C LEU A 59 6.62 1.63 0.40
N THR A 60 7.13 1.68 -0.84
CA THR A 60 8.15 0.72 -1.30
C THR A 60 9.43 0.83 -0.50
N LEU A 61 9.96 2.05 -0.33
CA LEU A 61 11.17 2.28 0.47
C LEU A 61 10.98 1.87 1.92
N LEU A 62 9.84 2.22 2.52
CA LEU A 62 9.51 1.83 3.89
C LEU A 62 9.34 0.31 4.03
N THR A 63 8.80 -0.38 3.03
CA THR A 63 8.67 -1.84 3.01
C THR A 63 10.05 -2.50 2.99
N LEU A 64 10.98 -2.03 2.16
CA LEU A 64 12.35 -2.55 2.11
C LEU A 64 13.10 -2.30 3.42
N ALA A 65 13.04 -1.06 3.93
CA ALA A 65 13.66 -0.70 5.20
C ALA A 65 13.09 -1.53 6.36
N ASN A 66 11.77 -1.70 6.42
CA ASN A 66 11.13 -2.50 7.46
C ASN A 66 11.38 -3.99 7.29
N THR A 67 11.60 -4.50 6.07
CA THR A 67 12.02 -5.89 5.86
C THR A 67 13.36 -6.15 6.54
N TYR A 68 14.33 -5.27 6.33
CA TYR A 68 15.62 -5.35 7.01
C TYR A 68 15.48 -5.30 8.53
N VAL A 69 14.71 -4.34 9.06
CA VAL A 69 14.48 -4.20 10.51
C VAL A 69 13.74 -5.42 11.09
N ALA A 70 12.70 -5.92 10.41
CA ALA A 70 11.92 -7.06 10.85
C ALA A 70 12.77 -8.33 10.96
N LEU A 71 13.66 -8.55 9.99
CA LEU A 71 14.60 -9.68 10.01
C LEU A 71 15.59 -9.61 11.18
N LYS A 72 15.98 -8.40 11.60
CA LYS A 72 16.87 -8.16 12.75
C LYS A 72 16.13 -8.06 14.09
N SER A 73 14.81 -7.90 14.07
CA SER A 73 14.01 -7.73 15.29
C SER A 73 14.03 -9.00 16.16
N ARG A 74 13.90 -8.81 17.47
CA ARG A 74 13.83 -9.88 18.49
C ARG A 74 12.71 -9.55 19.47
N GLY A 75 12.03 -10.58 19.96
CA GLY A 75 10.92 -10.44 20.91
C GLY A 75 9.53 -10.68 20.31
N PRO A 76 8.46 -10.41 21.09
CA PRO A 76 7.08 -10.72 20.73
C PRO A 76 6.56 -10.02 19.46
N GLN A 77 7.09 -8.83 19.15
CA GLN A 77 6.74 -8.03 17.97
C GLN A 77 7.22 -8.62 16.65
N ARG A 78 8.28 -9.45 16.67
CA ARG A 78 8.94 -9.96 15.46
C ARG A 78 7.99 -10.66 14.50
N LYS A 79 7.11 -11.54 15.02
CA LYS A 79 6.18 -12.32 14.19
C LYS A 79 5.21 -11.39 13.43
N TRP A 80 4.70 -10.37 14.11
CA TRP A 80 3.79 -9.38 13.53
C TRP A 80 4.49 -8.45 12.54
N HIS A 81 5.73 -8.06 12.83
CA HIS A 81 6.53 -7.24 11.92
C HIS A 81 6.84 -8.00 10.63
N LEU A 82 7.25 -9.26 10.72
CA LEU A 82 7.48 -10.13 9.55
C LEU A 82 6.20 -10.38 8.74
N ALA A 83 5.07 -10.61 9.41
CA ALA A 83 3.79 -10.75 8.74
C ALA A 83 3.42 -9.48 7.96
N ALA A 84 3.56 -8.31 8.58
CA ALA A 84 3.28 -7.02 7.94
C ALA A 84 4.12 -6.82 6.67
N VAL A 85 5.44 -6.99 6.76
CA VAL A 85 6.32 -6.81 5.59
C VAL A 85 6.09 -7.89 4.53
N GLY A 86 5.82 -9.14 4.92
CA GLY A 86 5.51 -10.21 3.98
C GLY A 86 4.24 -9.94 3.18
N ILE A 87 3.18 -9.49 3.84
CA ILE A 87 1.93 -9.08 3.18
C ILE A 87 2.19 -7.91 2.23
N LEU A 88 2.96 -6.90 2.66
CA LEU A 88 3.25 -5.75 1.82
C LEU A 88 4.15 -6.09 0.63
N ILE A 89 5.08 -7.03 0.76
CA ILE A 89 5.88 -7.50 -0.39
C ILE A 89 4.95 -8.10 -1.46
N VAL A 90 4.01 -8.96 -1.07
CA VAL A 90 3.04 -9.55 -2.01
C VAL A 90 2.20 -8.46 -2.68
N GLU A 91 1.71 -7.51 -1.89
CA GLU A 91 0.90 -6.39 -2.40
C GLU A 91 1.71 -5.46 -3.32
N ARG A 92 2.99 -5.21 -3.01
CA ARG A 92 3.91 -4.45 -3.87
C ARG A 92 4.16 -5.18 -5.18
N LEU A 93 4.43 -6.48 -5.14
CA LEU A 93 4.63 -7.29 -6.35
C LEU A 93 3.40 -7.20 -7.26
N ALA A 94 2.19 -7.41 -6.72
CA ALA A 94 0.95 -7.26 -7.47
C ALA A 94 0.78 -5.84 -8.05
N THR A 95 1.13 -4.81 -7.27
CA THR A 95 1.07 -3.40 -7.71
C THR A 95 1.93 -3.18 -8.95
N PHE A 96 3.18 -3.61 -8.91
CA PHE A 96 4.14 -3.39 -9.99
C PHE A 96 3.91 -4.31 -11.19
N SER A 97 3.39 -5.53 -11.00
CA SER A 97 3.19 -6.50 -12.07
C SER A 97 1.84 -6.39 -12.78
N TYR A 98 0.81 -5.86 -12.09
CA TYR A 98 -0.56 -5.82 -12.62
C TYR A 98 -1.17 -4.41 -12.53
N PHE A 99 -1.29 -3.82 -11.33
CA PHE A 99 -2.13 -2.63 -11.18
C PHE A 99 -1.61 -1.40 -11.94
N ILE A 100 -0.30 -1.13 -11.84
CA ILE A 100 0.34 -0.02 -12.57
C ILE A 100 0.30 -0.25 -14.09
N PRO A 101 0.82 -1.37 -14.63
CA PRO A 101 0.85 -1.57 -16.07
C PRO A 101 -0.55 -1.63 -16.68
N THR A 102 -1.53 -2.25 -16.03
CA THR A 102 -2.90 -2.32 -16.53
C THR A 102 -3.54 -0.93 -16.61
N MET A 103 -3.43 -0.10 -15.57
CA MET A 103 -4.00 1.25 -15.60
C MET A 103 -3.30 2.14 -16.66
N ALA A 104 -1.97 2.06 -16.76
CA ALA A 104 -1.22 2.77 -17.79
C ALA A 104 -1.61 2.33 -19.21
N GLY A 105 -1.83 1.03 -19.40
CA GLY A 105 -2.32 0.46 -20.66
C GLY A 105 -3.71 0.95 -21.02
N LEU A 106 -4.66 0.99 -20.06
CA LEU A 106 -6.01 1.50 -20.28
C LEU A 106 -6.04 2.99 -20.65
N MET A 107 -5.19 3.80 -20.00
CA MET A 107 -5.07 5.23 -20.31
C MET A 107 -4.46 5.50 -21.69
N GLY A 108 -3.57 4.62 -22.15
CA GLY A 108 -2.88 4.72 -23.45
C GLY A 108 -3.53 3.90 -24.57
N ALA A 109 -4.69 3.28 -24.33
CA ALA A 109 -5.30 2.37 -25.28
C ALA A 109 -5.93 3.12 -26.46
N GLU A 110 -5.18 3.22 -27.56
CA GLU A 110 -5.72 3.60 -28.87
C GLU A 110 -6.28 2.36 -29.57
N GLY A 111 -7.58 2.36 -29.88
CA GLY A 111 -8.21 1.32 -30.69
C GLY A 111 -8.99 0.22 -29.94
N LEU A 112 -9.00 0.21 -28.60
CA LEU A 112 -9.95 -0.62 -27.84
C LEU A 112 -11.36 -0.03 -27.90
N SER A 113 -12.36 -0.90 -27.97
CA SER A 113 -13.75 -0.49 -27.82
C SER A 113 -14.04 -0.06 -26.38
N GLN A 114 -15.05 0.81 -26.21
CA GLN A 114 -15.50 1.23 -24.87
C GLN A 114 -15.92 0.04 -23.99
N GLY A 115 -16.47 -1.03 -24.59
CA GLY A 115 -16.85 -2.24 -23.86
C GLY A 115 -15.65 -3.02 -23.31
N GLU A 116 -14.57 -3.12 -24.08
CA GLU A 116 -13.33 -3.77 -23.63
C GLU A 116 -12.66 -3.01 -22.49
N ILE A 117 -12.64 -1.67 -22.60
CA ILE A 117 -12.10 -0.79 -21.56
C ILE A 117 -12.91 -0.91 -20.27
N ALA A 118 -14.24 -0.89 -20.36
CA ALA A 118 -15.11 -1.02 -19.21
C ALA A 118 -14.98 -2.39 -18.51
N ALA A 119 -14.87 -3.47 -19.29
CA ALA A 119 -14.65 -4.81 -18.76
C ALA A 119 -13.31 -4.92 -18.01
N ALA A 120 -12.22 -4.45 -18.63
CA ALA A 120 -10.89 -4.46 -18.03
C ALA A 120 -10.82 -3.56 -16.78
N LEU A 121 -11.48 -2.39 -16.79
CA LEU A 121 -11.56 -1.51 -15.62
C LEU A 121 -12.35 -2.19 -14.48
N SER A 122 -13.44 -2.89 -14.79
CA SER A 122 -14.22 -3.62 -13.80
C SER A 122 -13.41 -4.75 -13.15
N GLU A 123 -12.66 -5.52 -13.94
CA GLU A 123 -11.75 -6.56 -13.45
C GLU A 123 -10.63 -5.96 -12.59
N TRP A 124 -10.02 -4.86 -13.03
CA TRP A 124 -9.03 -4.12 -12.26
C TRP A 124 -9.59 -3.67 -10.91
N GLN A 125 -10.81 -3.13 -10.87
CA GLN A 125 -11.47 -2.69 -9.64
C GLN A 125 -11.73 -3.87 -8.69
N LEU A 126 -12.18 -5.02 -9.20
CA LEU A 126 -12.39 -6.22 -8.40
C LEU A 126 -11.09 -6.64 -7.69
N TYR A 127 -9.98 -6.74 -8.42
CA TYR A 127 -8.70 -7.07 -7.80
C TYR A 127 -8.18 -5.99 -6.85
N ASN A 128 -8.51 -4.72 -7.10
CA ASN A 128 -8.10 -3.62 -6.24
C ASN A 128 -8.73 -3.73 -4.83
N HIS A 129 -9.91 -4.34 -4.69
CA HIS A 129 -10.45 -4.68 -3.37
C HIS A 129 -9.54 -5.66 -2.61
N GLY A 130 -9.03 -6.69 -3.29
CA GLY A 130 -8.05 -7.62 -2.72
C GLY A 130 -6.77 -6.91 -2.30
N ARG A 131 -6.27 -5.98 -3.12
CA ARG A 131 -5.11 -5.14 -2.79
C ARG A 131 -5.36 -4.28 -1.55
N HIS A 132 -6.55 -3.70 -1.40
CA HIS A 132 -6.93 -2.95 -0.19
C HIS A 132 -6.98 -3.85 1.05
N LEU A 133 -7.51 -5.07 0.93
CA LEU A 133 -7.52 -6.04 2.03
C LEU A 133 -6.10 -6.43 2.46
N LEU A 134 -5.19 -6.64 1.51
CA LEU A 134 -3.77 -6.87 1.82
C LEU A 134 -3.17 -5.65 2.54
N THR A 135 -3.41 -4.45 2.04
CA THR A 135 -2.89 -3.20 2.64
C THR A 135 -3.40 -3.03 4.08
N LEU A 136 -4.71 -3.24 4.31
CA LEU A 136 -5.32 -3.20 5.64
C LEU A 136 -4.74 -4.26 6.57
N SER A 137 -4.61 -5.50 6.10
CA SER A 137 -4.07 -6.61 6.89
C SER A 137 -2.62 -6.33 7.30
N GLY A 138 -1.80 -5.83 6.37
CA GLY A 138 -0.44 -5.41 6.63
C GLY A 138 -0.36 -4.25 7.61
N TRP A 139 -1.27 -3.27 7.50
CA TRP A 139 -1.36 -2.15 8.43
C TRP A 139 -1.71 -2.59 9.85
N LEU A 140 -2.71 -3.46 10.02
CA LEU A 140 -3.10 -4.00 11.33
C LEU A 140 -1.98 -4.84 11.95
N ALA A 141 -1.26 -5.63 11.14
CA ALA A 141 -0.09 -6.37 11.61
C ALA A 141 1.05 -5.43 12.05
N ALA A 142 1.30 -4.35 11.31
CA ALA A 142 2.30 -3.34 11.66
C ALA A 142 1.91 -2.58 12.94
N LEU A 143 0.64 -2.22 13.11
CA LEU A 143 0.10 -1.63 14.34
C LEU A 143 0.32 -2.56 15.53
N LYS A 144 0.01 -3.85 15.38
CA LYS A 144 0.23 -4.85 16.45
C LYS A 144 1.72 -4.97 16.80
N ALA A 145 2.60 -4.99 15.81
CA ALA A 145 4.04 -4.99 16.03
C ALA A 145 4.49 -3.75 16.80
N LEU A 146 3.99 -2.57 16.42
CA LEU A 146 4.31 -1.30 17.08
C LEU A 146 3.84 -1.29 18.54
N THR A 147 2.60 -1.72 18.82
CA THR A 147 2.08 -1.79 20.20
C THR A 147 2.92 -2.71 21.09
N LEU A 148 3.35 -3.87 20.56
CA LEU A 148 4.19 -4.81 21.30
C LEU A 148 5.61 -4.26 21.53
N ALA A 149 6.17 -3.54 20.55
CA ALA A 149 7.48 -2.89 20.68
C ALA A 149 7.46 -1.82 21.79
N SER A 150 6.43 -0.96 21.82
CA SER A 150 6.31 0.09 22.84
C SER A 150 6.24 -0.47 24.27
N ARG A 151 5.45 -1.53 24.50
CA ARG A 151 5.33 -2.19 25.82
C ARG A 151 6.65 -2.80 26.28
N GLN A 152 7.46 -3.30 25.36
CA GLN A 152 8.78 -3.84 25.69
C GLN A 152 9.81 -2.75 26.01
N GLY A 153 9.63 -1.54 25.50
CA GLY A 153 10.42 -0.37 25.90
C GLY A 153 10.12 0.05 27.34
N GLU A 154 8.83 0.19 27.68
CA GLU A 154 8.37 0.60 29.02
C GLU A 154 8.88 -0.34 30.14
N THR A 155 8.89 -1.65 29.89
CA THR A 155 9.36 -2.67 30.85
C THR A 155 10.87 -2.71 31.07
N LYS A 156 11.68 -2.11 30.19
CA LYS A 156 13.13 -2.00 30.37
C LYS A 156 13.56 -0.76 31.13
N ASP A 157 12.69 0.25 31.18
CA ASP A 157 12.95 1.55 31.79
C ASP A 157 12.30 1.69 33.18
N SER A 158 11.62 0.65 33.67
CA SER A 158 11.04 0.55 35.03
C SER A 158 11.88 -0.35 35.95
#